data_AF-A0A660QIR2-F1
#
_entry.id   AF-A0A660QIR2-F1
#
_cell.length_a   1.000
_cell.length_b   1.000
_cell.length_c   1.000
_cell.angle_alpha   90.00
_cell.angle_beta   90.00
_cell.angle_gamma   90.00
#
_symmetry.space_group_name_H-M   'P 1'
#
loop_
_entity.id
_entity.type
_entity.pdbx_description
1 polymer ?
#
loop_
_entity_poly.entity_id
_entity_poly.type
_entity_poly.pdbx_seq_one_letter_code
_entity_poly.pdbx_strand_id
1 'polypeptide(L)'
;MLKYKYTVMFSVIFAVSMVIVLKYGRIYSGPEVFLPGYKPGVPPSEIEDPTIKALVKVERLFGDHLNLTILLKNPNTFFEATSLRKLKELEEKLRNIDGVENVLSVVDVPRFEGFSVKNYVEDGKLVKDVLKDPNTSTFITKDGRYALIYCALSAKRPSREVVAQIRKILKDYEELSPMMLGEPIIDQELFSELTRQTSVYPPLIFSFILIVFLFQTRSLKGSLLSLIIPVMASITIMAIHFSLGNFLNILTAMTISYLMIIGSAYGLHFYNGVQFYENVEIAAKRKFIPIMFSMLTTVAGFTSFIFLDIRAFKELGILVSSGLALVFVMVFTFMRETVSVSSKKPRSLGVVYLGGKFAKAILFFMIVITLVSPFILRNIEIGTTGLNYFRKSSEIREAYGILSKEFHFREPVYLVLEKEKPFTALDNKKLAEIMKNIEKIEGVSKVSFPVDIPIPLMRILVKNQPFLRFFIKGKALRMIINLTPEGVAKAEEIKEDISKILAKYEYNYTIAGTIFVWVKINSEILSSQIKSLFIALLLIFAIVL
;
A
#
# COMPACT_ATOMS: atom_id res chain seq x y z
N MET A 1 13.87 40.52 28.67
CA MET A 1 13.63 39.25 27.96
C MET A 1 12.24 38.63 28.17
N LEU A 2 11.40 39.08 29.12
CA LEU A 2 10.09 38.45 29.40
C LEU A 2 8.99 38.59 28.33
N LYS A 3 9.07 39.59 27.43
CA LYS A 3 8.00 39.93 26.47
C LYS A 3 7.80 38.89 25.34
N TYR A 4 8.84 38.12 25.01
CA TYR A 4 8.84 37.16 23.90
C TYR A 4 9.31 35.77 24.34
N LYS A 5 9.05 35.41 25.60
CA LYS A 5 9.60 34.19 26.20
C LYS A 5 9.09 32.93 25.47
N TYR A 6 7.80 32.88 25.12
CA TYR A 6 7.24 31.74 24.41
C TYR A 6 7.68 31.73 22.94
N THR A 7 7.82 32.91 22.34
CA THR A 7 8.35 33.08 20.99
C THR A 7 9.74 32.45 20.88
N VAL A 8 10.67 32.84 21.76
CA VAL A 8 12.03 32.29 21.78
C VAL A 8 12.00 30.79 22.07
N MET A 9 11.24 30.35 23.07
CA MET A 9 11.14 28.94 23.45
C MET A 9 10.69 28.06 22.29
N PHE A 10 9.58 28.40 21.61
CA PHE A 10 9.08 27.60 20.50
C PHE A 10 9.96 27.71 19.24
N SER A 11 10.64 28.83 19.01
CA SER A 11 11.64 28.93 17.93
C SER A 11 12.83 27.99 18.18
N VAL A 12 13.30 27.87 19.43
CA VAL A 12 14.36 26.92 19.79
C VAL A 12 13.86 25.47 19.65
N ILE A 13 12.68 25.15 20.19
CA ILE A 13 12.06 23.82 20.03
C ILE A 13 11.94 23.46 18.56
N PHE A 14 11.50 24.39 17.71
CA PHE A 14 11.38 24.19 16.28
C PHE A 14 12.72 23.89 15.61
N ALA A 15 13.77 24.67 15.92
CA ALA A 15 15.10 24.44 15.38
C ALA A 15 15.67 23.08 15.78
N VAL A 16 15.54 22.70 17.06
CA VAL A 16 15.94 21.37 17.55
C VAL A 16 15.14 20.27 16.87
N SER A 17 13.82 20.45 16.74
CA SER A 17 12.93 19.50 16.09
C SER A 17 13.31 19.28 14.62
N MET A 18 13.67 20.34 13.89
CA MET A 18 14.12 20.25 12.51
C MET A 18 15.40 19.41 12.38
N VAL A 19 16.37 19.60 13.29
CA VAL A 19 17.60 18.78 13.33
C VAL A 19 17.28 17.30 13.60
N ILE A 20 16.36 17.02 14.54
CA ILE A 20 15.92 15.66 14.85
C ILE A 20 15.26 15.01 13.63
N VAL A 21 14.33 15.71 12.97
CA VAL A 21 13.63 15.21 11.78
C VAL A 21 14.63 14.93 10.64
N LEU A 22 15.60 15.82 10.40
CA LEU A 22 16.61 15.62 9.36
C LEU A 22 17.55 14.45 9.67
N LYS A 23 17.87 14.21 10.95
CA LYS A 23 18.81 13.15 11.37
C LYS A 23 18.14 11.78 11.49
N TYR A 24 16.93 11.72 12.01
CA TYR A 24 16.23 10.47 12.36
C TYR A 24 15.02 10.17 11.48
N GLY A 25 14.66 11.05 10.55
CA GLY A 25 13.57 10.85 9.62
C GLY A 25 13.74 9.57 8.81
N ARG A 26 12.77 8.65 8.91
CA ARG A 26 12.74 7.39 8.18
C ARG A 26 11.34 7.13 7.66
N ILE A 27 11.24 6.52 6.48
CA ILE A 27 9.98 6.23 5.78
C ILE A 27 9.83 4.72 5.63
N TYR A 28 8.60 4.22 5.78
CA TYR A 28 8.22 2.84 5.49
C TYR A 28 6.95 2.82 4.64
N SER A 29 7.02 2.26 3.43
CA SER A 29 5.94 2.27 2.42
C SER A 29 5.25 0.93 2.23
N GLY A 30 5.71 -0.13 2.89
CA GLY A 30 5.14 -1.46 2.69
C GLY A 30 3.67 -1.56 3.14
N PRO A 31 2.84 -2.35 2.46
CA PRO A 31 1.42 -2.52 2.78
C PRO A 31 1.18 -3.16 4.16
N GLU A 32 2.20 -3.75 4.78
CA GLU A 32 2.14 -4.41 6.08
C GLU A 32 1.75 -3.44 7.21
N VAL A 33 1.87 -2.13 6.99
CA VAL A 33 1.43 -1.11 7.95
C VAL A 33 -0.07 -1.17 8.27
N PHE A 34 -0.84 -1.81 7.40
CA PHE A 34 -2.27 -2.05 7.60
C PHE A 34 -2.57 -3.34 8.37
N LEU A 35 -1.57 -4.16 8.68
CA LEU A 35 -1.75 -5.38 9.44
C LEU A 35 -1.82 -5.09 10.95
N PRO A 36 -2.79 -5.68 11.67
CA PRO A 36 -2.80 -5.63 13.12
C PRO A 36 -1.54 -6.27 13.69
N GLY A 37 -1.03 -5.68 14.77
CA GLY A 37 0.18 -6.17 15.41
C GLY A 37 1.48 -5.87 14.66
N TYR A 38 1.43 -5.29 13.45
CA TYR A 38 2.64 -4.84 12.75
C TYR A 38 3.42 -3.84 13.61
N LYS A 39 4.73 -4.04 13.70
CA LYS A 39 5.66 -3.14 14.38
C LYS A 39 6.67 -2.61 13.35
N PRO A 40 6.77 -1.29 13.15
CA PRO A 40 7.76 -0.73 12.25
C PRO A 40 9.19 -1.14 12.63
N GLY A 41 9.98 -1.53 11.63
CA GLY A 41 11.38 -1.98 11.83
C GLY A 41 11.52 -3.42 12.33
N VAL A 42 10.41 -4.14 12.55
CA VAL A 42 10.41 -5.57 12.85
C VAL A 42 10.25 -6.34 11.54
N PRO A 43 11.15 -7.28 11.21
CA PRO A 43 11.02 -8.09 9.99
C PRO A 43 9.68 -8.83 9.98
N PRO A 44 9.04 -9.03 8.81
CA PRO A 44 7.77 -9.76 8.71
C PRO A 44 7.76 -11.14 9.39
N SER A 45 8.93 -11.78 9.53
CA SER A 45 9.08 -13.06 10.23
C SER A 45 8.83 -13.04 11.73
N GLU A 46 8.89 -11.88 12.36
CA GLU A 46 8.63 -11.69 13.79
C GLU A 46 7.18 -11.25 14.05
N ILE A 47 6.37 -11.04 13.00
CA ILE A 47 4.94 -10.77 13.12
C ILE A 47 4.26 -12.05 13.61
N GLU A 48 3.49 -11.96 14.70
CA GLU A 48 2.90 -13.14 15.32
C GLU A 48 1.73 -13.74 14.52
N ASP A 49 1.14 -12.95 13.62
CA ASP A 49 -0.02 -13.32 12.81
C ASP A 49 0.24 -14.61 11.98
N PRO A 50 -0.63 -15.63 12.09
CA PRO A 50 -0.44 -16.90 11.38
C PRO A 50 -0.42 -16.78 9.86
N THR A 51 -1.20 -15.86 9.28
CA THR A 51 -1.27 -15.65 7.82
C THR A 51 0.05 -15.09 7.31
N ILE A 52 0.64 -14.14 8.05
CA ILE A 52 1.95 -13.58 7.72
C ILE A 52 3.07 -14.59 7.92
N LYS A 53 3.06 -15.33 9.03
CA LYS A 53 4.02 -16.41 9.28
C LYS A 53 4.01 -17.45 8.16
N ALA A 54 2.82 -17.83 7.67
CA ALA A 54 2.68 -18.76 6.57
C ALA A 54 3.33 -18.20 5.29
N LEU A 55 3.03 -16.94 4.93
CA LEU A 55 3.62 -16.28 3.75
C LEU A 55 5.15 -16.19 3.85
N VAL A 56 5.67 -15.67 4.95
CA VAL A 56 7.11 -15.53 5.17
C VAL A 56 7.82 -16.89 5.19
N LYS A 57 7.17 -17.92 5.74
CA LYS A 57 7.69 -19.29 5.70
C LYS A 57 7.86 -19.78 4.25
N VAL A 58 6.85 -19.59 3.39
CA VAL A 58 6.92 -19.98 1.98
C VAL A 58 8.01 -19.19 1.25
N GLU A 59 8.08 -17.88 1.43
CA GLU A 59 9.10 -17.03 0.82
C GLU A 59 10.52 -17.47 1.22
N ARG A 60 10.77 -17.73 2.51
CA ARG A 60 12.07 -18.20 3.01
C ARG A 60 12.45 -19.58 2.45
N LEU A 61 11.48 -20.49 2.35
CA LEU A 61 11.74 -21.84 1.85
C LEU A 61 12.15 -21.82 0.39
N PHE A 62 11.46 -21.05 -0.45
CA PHE A 62 11.66 -21.06 -1.90
C PHE A 62 12.62 -19.97 -2.40
N GLY A 63 12.90 -18.95 -1.59
CA GLY A 63 13.73 -17.79 -1.97
C GLY A 63 12.95 -16.72 -2.74
N ASP A 64 11.63 -16.68 -2.57
CA ASP A 64 10.71 -15.89 -3.38
C ASP A 64 10.41 -14.51 -2.79
N HIS A 65 11.34 -13.95 -2.01
CA HIS A 65 11.08 -12.78 -1.17
C HIS A 65 10.50 -11.58 -1.92
N LEU A 66 10.85 -11.41 -3.21
CA LEU A 66 10.36 -10.30 -4.02
C LEU A 66 10.29 -10.72 -5.49
N ASN A 67 9.09 -11.05 -5.97
CA ASN A 67 8.88 -11.39 -7.37
C ASN A 67 8.43 -10.18 -8.18
N LEU A 68 9.12 -9.95 -9.29
CA LEU A 68 8.78 -8.96 -10.31
C LEU A 68 8.40 -9.70 -11.59
N THR A 69 7.24 -9.39 -12.16
CA THR A 69 6.81 -9.90 -13.46
C THR A 69 6.92 -8.79 -14.50
N ILE A 70 7.55 -9.08 -15.63
CA ILE A 70 7.63 -8.19 -16.79
C ILE A 70 6.75 -8.80 -17.87
N LEU A 71 5.69 -8.09 -18.23
CA LEU A 71 4.82 -8.40 -19.36
C LEU A 71 5.39 -7.73 -20.61
N LEU A 72 5.64 -8.52 -21.65
CA LEU A 72 6.06 -8.03 -22.97
C LEU A 72 4.91 -8.18 -23.95
N LYS A 73 4.63 -7.12 -24.70
CA LYS A 73 3.63 -7.08 -25.78
C LYS A 73 4.34 -6.86 -27.11
N ASN A 74 4.32 -7.87 -27.95
CA ASN A 74 4.88 -7.82 -29.29
C ASN A 74 3.78 -7.55 -30.33
N PRO A 75 3.93 -6.56 -31.22
CA PRO A 75 2.97 -6.33 -32.30
C PRO A 75 2.88 -7.51 -33.29
N ASN A 76 3.93 -8.33 -33.38
CA ASN A 76 4.00 -9.52 -34.22
C ASN A 76 3.77 -10.78 -33.35
N THR A 77 4.79 -11.63 -33.22
CA THR A 77 4.73 -12.85 -32.40
C THR A 77 6.11 -13.23 -31.90
N PHE A 78 6.17 -13.84 -30.71
CA PHE A 78 7.37 -14.41 -30.10
C PHE A 78 7.75 -15.78 -30.69
N PHE A 79 6.95 -16.34 -31.60
CA PHE A 79 7.33 -17.56 -32.36
C PHE A 79 8.43 -17.31 -33.40
N GLU A 80 8.61 -16.06 -33.84
CA GLU A 80 9.63 -15.70 -34.82
C GLU A 80 11.01 -15.46 -34.19
N ALA A 81 12.06 -15.79 -34.95
CA ALA A 81 13.44 -15.77 -34.48
C ALA A 81 13.91 -14.38 -34.02
N THR A 82 13.49 -13.33 -34.71
CA THR A 82 13.87 -11.94 -34.37
C THR A 82 13.31 -11.53 -33.02
N SER A 83 12.02 -11.77 -32.79
CA SER A 83 11.32 -11.50 -31.52
C SER A 83 11.89 -12.34 -30.38
N LEU A 84 12.13 -13.62 -30.62
CA LEU A 84 12.67 -14.52 -29.61
C LEU A 84 14.10 -14.16 -29.23
N ARG A 85 14.92 -13.72 -30.19
CA ARG A 85 16.28 -13.24 -29.93
C ARG A 85 16.27 -12.04 -28.97
N LYS A 86 15.38 -11.07 -29.20
CA LYS A 86 15.23 -9.91 -28.31
C LYS A 86 14.78 -10.30 -26.90
N LEU A 87 13.84 -11.24 -26.78
CA LEU A 87 13.42 -11.77 -25.48
C LEU A 87 14.60 -12.41 -24.73
N LYS A 88 15.40 -13.24 -25.41
CA LYS A 88 16.61 -13.86 -24.83
C LYS A 88 17.67 -12.82 -24.44
N GLU A 89 17.94 -11.85 -25.30
CA GLU A 89 18.89 -10.77 -25.01
C GLU A 89 18.46 -9.95 -23.78
N LEU A 90 17.16 -9.64 -23.67
CA LEU A 90 16.60 -8.98 -22.50
C LEU A 90 16.76 -9.85 -21.24
N GLU A 91 16.41 -11.12 -21.32
CA GLU A 91 16.54 -12.07 -20.21
C GLU A 91 17.97 -12.15 -19.68
N GLU A 92 18.97 -12.27 -20.56
CA GLU A 92 20.39 -12.28 -20.21
C GLU A 92 20.83 -10.96 -19.55
N LYS A 93 20.39 -9.81 -20.07
CA LYS A 93 20.66 -8.52 -19.43
C LYS A 93 20.07 -8.44 -18.02
N LEU A 94 18.86 -8.99 -17.81
CA LEU A 94 18.21 -9.02 -16.49
C LEU A 94 18.94 -9.97 -15.52
N ARG A 95 19.40 -11.14 -15.98
CA ARG A 95 20.20 -12.09 -15.18
C ARG A 95 21.50 -11.50 -14.65
N ASN A 96 22.10 -10.56 -15.40
CA ASN A 96 23.36 -9.92 -15.05
C ASN A 96 23.22 -8.75 -14.05
N ILE A 97 22.01 -8.38 -13.64
CA ILE A 97 21.81 -7.32 -12.65
C ILE A 97 22.16 -7.85 -11.25
N ASP A 98 23.06 -7.15 -10.56
CA ASP A 98 23.33 -7.40 -9.15
C ASP A 98 22.07 -7.12 -8.31
N GLY A 99 21.51 -8.17 -7.71
CA GLY A 99 20.22 -8.13 -7.01
C GLY A 99 19.08 -8.90 -7.70
N VAL A 100 19.30 -9.50 -8.88
CA VAL A 100 18.39 -10.47 -9.49
C VAL A 100 18.94 -11.88 -9.26
N GLU A 101 18.19 -12.76 -8.58
CA GLU A 101 18.64 -14.13 -8.28
C GLU A 101 18.25 -15.13 -9.36
N ASN A 102 17.07 -14.94 -9.94
CA ASN A 102 16.54 -15.85 -10.95
C ASN A 102 15.72 -15.07 -11.97
N VAL A 103 15.82 -15.48 -13.23
CA VAL A 103 14.98 -15.00 -14.32
C VAL A 103 14.40 -16.22 -15.01
N LEU A 104 13.10 -16.20 -15.26
CA LEU A 104 12.35 -17.30 -15.87
C LEU A 104 11.43 -16.76 -16.96
N SER A 105 11.54 -17.31 -18.16
CA SER A 105 10.62 -17.03 -19.27
C SER A 105 10.16 -18.33 -19.94
N VAL A 106 9.41 -18.20 -21.04
CA VAL A 106 9.00 -19.34 -21.87
C VAL A 106 10.20 -20.15 -22.41
N VAL A 107 11.39 -19.53 -22.56
CA VAL A 107 12.57 -20.23 -23.09
C VAL A 107 13.27 -21.12 -22.06
N ASP A 108 12.99 -20.91 -20.78
CA ASP A 108 13.54 -21.69 -19.67
C ASP A 108 12.73 -22.94 -19.35
N VAL A 109 11.53 -23.07 -19.91
CA VAL A 109 10.66 -24.21 -19.61
C VAL A 109 11.23 -25.46 -20.29
N PRO A 110 11.62 -26.50 -19.53
CA PRO A 110 12.18 -27.72 -20.11
C PRO A 110 11.11 -28.54 -20.84
N ARG A 111 11.42 -28.96 -22.07
CA ARG A 111 10.68 -29.94 -22.85
C ARG A 111 11.16 -31.34 -22.49
N PHE A 112 10.34 -32.11 -21.81
CA PHE A 112 10.65 -33.50 -21.45
C PHE A 112 10.24 -34.46 -22.58
N GLU A 113 11.21 -35.21 -23.11
CA GLU A 113 10.98 -36.29 -24.06
C GLU A 113 11.57 -37.59 -23.47
N GLY A 114 10.75 -38.32 -22.71
CA GLY A 114 11.19 -39.46 -21.92
C GLY A 114 12.17 -39.05 -20.82
N PHE A 115 13.40 -39.56 -20.87
CA PHE A 115 14.49 -39.17 -19.96
C PHE A 115 15.34 -38.00 -20.48
N SER A 116 15.09 -37.53 -21.71
CA SER A 116 15.83 -36.41 -22.30
C SER A 116 15.15 -35.08 -21.99
N VAL A 117 15.98 -34.05 -21.75
CA VAL A 117 15.53 -32.68 -21.49
C VAL A 117 16.02 -31.80 -22.63
N LYS A 118 15.09 -31.27 -23.41
CA LYS A 118 15.33 -30.27 -24.46
C LYS A 118 14.67 -28.95 -24.08
N ASN A 119 14.83 -27.93 -24.91
CA ASN A 119 14.09 -26.68 -24.82
C ASN A 119 13.10 -26.56 -25.98
N TYR A 120 12.15 -25.63 -25.89
CA TYR A 120 11.18 -25.35 -26.95
C TYR A 120 11.74 -24.45 -28.07
N VAL A 121 13.06 -24.29 -28.15
CA VAL A 121 13.70 -23.41 -29.14
C VAL A 121 14.50 -24.23 -30.13
N GLU A 122 14.05 -24.25 -31.39
CA GLU A 122 14.69 -24.96 -32.50
C GLU A 122 14.99 -23.93 -33.61
N ASP A 123 16.22 -23.94 -34.14
CA ASP A 123 16.69 -22.98 -35.17
C ASP A 123 16.44 -21.50 -34.83
N GLY A 124 16.52 -21.17 -33.54
CA GLY A 124 16.26 -19.82 -33.04
C GLY A 124 14.79 -19.40 -33.01
N LYS A 125 13.85 -20.28 -33.36
CA LYS A 125 12.40 -20.07 -33.28
C LYS A 125 11.78 -20.84 -32.13
N LEU A 126 10.68 -20.33 -31.58
CA LEU A 126 9.93 -21.02 -30.52
C LEU A 126 8.94 -21.96 -31.21
N VAL A 127 9.09 -23.27 -31.02
CA VAL A 127 8.23 -24.25 -31.69
C VAL A 127 6.81 -24.22 -31.09
N LYS A 128 5.80 -24.41 -31.95
CA LYS A 128 4.38 -24.38 -31.53
C LYS A 128 4.01 -25.48 -30.54
N ASP A 129 4.82 -26.54 -30.42
CA ASP A 129 4.67 -27.57 -29.39
C ASP A 129 4.69 -26.99 -27.98
N VAL A 130 5.31 -25.80 -27.79
CA VAL A 130 5.24 -25.05 -26.54
C VAL A 130 3.79 -24.88 -26.10
N LEU A 131 2.84 -24.64 -27.00
CA LEU A 131 1.43 -24.40 -26.67
C LEU A 131 0.68 -25.63 -26.14
N LYS A 132 1.26 -26.83 -26.31
CA LYS A 132 0.69 -28.08 -25.79
C LYS A 132 1.10 -28.34 -24.34
N ASP A 133 2.18 -27.73 -23.87
CA ASP A 133 2.66 -27.88 -22.50
C ASP A 133 1.86 -26.95 -21.56
N PRO A 134 1.13 -27.48 -20.57
CA PRO A 134 0.40 -26.68 -19.60
C PRO A 134 1.31 -25.72 -18.78
N ASN A 135 2.60 -25.99 -18.66
CA ASN A 135 3.55 -25.17 -17.90
C ASN A 135 3.97 -23.90 -18.63
N THR A 136 4.07 -23.95 -19.97
CA THR A 136 4.50 -22.84 -20.81
C THR A 136 3.40 -21.80 -21.03
N SER A 137 2.13 -22.23 -20.97
CA SER A 137 0.96 -21.35 -21.12
C SER A 137 0.87 -20.24 -20.05
N THR A 138 1.65 -20.37 -18.97
CA THR A 138 1.82 -19.32 -17.95
C THR A 138 2.76 -18.20 -18.44
N PHE A 139 3.64 -18.48 -19.41
CA PHE A 139 4.69 -17.57 -19.87
C PHE A 139 4.45 -17.01 -21.28
N ILE A 140 3.60 -17.62 -22.10
CA ILE A 140 3.28 -17.13 -23.45
C ILE A 140 1.80 -17.34 -23.81
N THR A 141 1.20 -16.40 -24.54
CA THR A 141 -0.17 -16.54 -25.05
C THR A 141 -0.24 -17.44 -26.29
N LYS A 142 -1.44 -17.97 -26.59
CA LYS A 142 -1.67 -18.87 -27.73
C LYS A 142 -1.31 -18.24 -29.08
N ASP A 143 -1.52 -16.93 -29.23
CA ASP A 143 -1.15 -16.16 -30.42
C ASP A 143 0.32 -15.71 -30.42
N GLY A 144 1.05 -15.93 -29.33
CA GLY A 144 2.43 -15.51 -29.14
C GLY A 144 2.62 -14.00 -29.11
N ARG A 145 1.56 -13.21 -28.94
CA ARG A 145 1.67 -11.74 -28.86
C ARG A 145 2.17 -11.25 -27.51
N TYR A 146 1.91 -12.00 -26.44
CA TYR A 146 2.36 -11.64 -25.10
C TYR A 146 3.28 -12.71 -24.53
N ALA A 147 4.32 -12.27 -23.84
CA ALA A 147 5.22 -13.13 -23.09
C ALA A 147 5.51 -12.54 -21.70
N LEU A 148 5.71 -13.41 -20.70
CA LEU A 148 6.09 -13.02 -19.35
C LEU A 148 7.53 -13.40 -19.06
N ILE A 149 8.23 -12.50 -18.39
CA ILE A 149 9.51 -12.77 -17.72
C ILE A 149 9.28 -12.59 -16.22
N TYR A 150 9.54 -13.63 -15.45
CA TYR A 150 9.53 -13.58 -13.99
C TYR A 150 10.95 -13.39 -13.48
N CYS A 151 11.14 -12.36 -12.66
CA CYS A 151 12.41 -12.04 -12.01
C CYS A 151 12.23 -12.18 -10.48
N ALA A 152 12.98 -13.10 -9.88
CA ALA A 152 13.10 -13.19 -8.43
C ALA A 152 14.24 -12.26 -7.98
N LEU A 153 13.93 -11.29 -7.12
CA LEU A 153 14.89 -10.31 -6.63
C LEU A 153 15.49 -10.76 -5.30
N SER A 154 16.78 -10.50 -5.11
CA SER A 154 17.50 -10.80 -3.88
C SER A 154 17.18 -9.77 -2.80
N ALA A 155 17.06 -10.23 -1.56
CA ALA A 155 17.01 -9.34 -0.40
C ALA A 155 18.34 -8.61 -0.10
N LYS A 156 19.44 -8.97 -0.79
CA LYS A 156 20.77 -8.36 -0.60
C LYS A 156 20.86 -6.91 -1.05
N ARG A 157 19.98 -6.49 -1.96
CA ARG A 157 19.95 -5.14 -2.53
C ARG A 157 18.57 -4.52 -2.29
N PRO A 158 18.48 -3.19 -2.10
CA PRO A 158 17.18 -2.52 -2.05
C PRO A 158 16.42 -2.74 -3.35
N SER A 159 15.21 -3.30 -3.26
CA SER A 159 14.37 -3.65 -4.41
C SER A 159 14.18 -2.50 -5.39
N ARG A 160 14.06 -1.26 -4.88
CA ARG A 160 13.89 -0.04 -5.69
C ARG A 160 15.09 0.27 -6.58
N GLU A 161 16.31 0.00 -6.12
CA GLU A 161 17.52 0.19 -6.93
C GLU A 161 17.53 -0.80 -8.08
N VAL A 162 17.15 -2.05 -7.81
CA VAL A 162 17.05 -3.11 -8.82
C VAL A 162 15.95 -2.78 -9.84
N VAL A 163 14.77 -2.35 -9.38
CA VAL A 163 13.68 -1.93 -10.27
C VAL A 163 14.07 -0.74 -11.15
N ALA A 164 14.82 0.22 -10.62
CA ALA A 164 15.33 1.36 -11.41
C ALA A 164 16.30 0.90 -12.51
N GLN A 165 17.18 -0.06 -12.21
CA GLN A 165 18.08 -0.66 -13.20
C GLN A 165 17.31 -1.44 -14.28
N ILE A 166 16.34 -2.27 -13.88
CA ILE A 166 15.46 -3.00 -14.81
C ILE A 166 14.74 -2.01 -15.72
N ARG A 167 14.12 -0.95 -15.16
CA ARG A 167 13.44 0.09 -15.95
C ARG A 167 14.37 0.76 -16.96
N LYS A 168 15.64 0.97 -16.62
CA LYS A 168 16.64 1.53 -17.54
C LYS A 168 16.91 0.58 -18.71
N ILE A 169 17.04 -0.72 -18.46
CA ILE A 169 17.25 -1.73 -19.51
C ILE A 169 16.01 -1.84 -20.41
N LEU A 170 14.81 -1.80 -19.83
CA LEU A 170 13.55 -1.91 -20.58
C LEU A 170 13.34 -0.77 -21.59
N LYS A 171 14.00 0.38 -21.44
CA LYS A 171 13.97 1.47 -22.44
C LYS A 171 14.58 1.06 -23.77
N ASP A 172 15.53 0.13 -23.78
CA ASP A 172 16.14 -0.38 -25.02
C ASP A 172 15.22 -1.36 -25.77
N TYR A 173 14.06 -1.71 -25.18
CA TYR A 173 13.10 -2.69 -25.70
C TYR A 173 11.66 -2.11 -25.75
N GLU A 174 11.50 -0.79 -25.91
CA GLU A 174 10.19 -0.11 -25.97
C GLU A 174 9.27 -0.66 -27.06
N GLU A 175 9.81 -1.23 -28.15
CA GLU A 175 9.04 -1.89 -29.20
C GLU A 175 8.28 -3.15 -28.72
N LEU A 176 8.71 -3.74 -27.59
CA LEU A 176 8.01 -4.83 -26.92
C LEU A 176 7.03 -4.31 -25.85
N SER A 177 6.82 -3.00 -25.76
CA SER A 177 5.93 -2.32 -24.80
C SER A 177 5.99 -2.96 -23.40
N PRO A 178 7.18 -3.05 -22.79
CA PRO A 178 7.36 -3.80 -21.55
C PRO A 178 6.62 -3.12 -20.39
N MET A 179 5.88 -3.91 -19.62
CA MET A 179 5.15 -3.45 -18.44
C MET A 179 5.60 -4.23 -17.21
N MET A 180 5.87 -3.53 -16.11
CA MET A 180 6.32 -4.17 -14.86
C MET A 180 5.20 -4.30 -13.84
N LEU A 181 5.12 -5.47 -13.21
CA LEU A 181 4.21 -5.79 -12.13
C LEU A 181 4.93 -6.51 -11.00
N GLY A 182 4.31 -6.53 -9.82
CA GLY A 182 4.81 -7.23 -8.65
C GLY A 182 4.99 -6.31 -7.47
N GLU A 183 5.24 -6.91 -6.31
CA GLU A 183 5.39 -6.21 -5.04
C GLU A 183 6.45 -5.10 -5.06
N PRO A 184 7.63 -5.26 -5.69
CA PRO A 184 8.61 -4.18 -5.80
C PRO A 184 8.09 -2.91 -6.50
N ILE A 185 7.18 -3.06 -7.47
CA ILE A 185 6.55 -1.94 -8.18
C ILE A 185 5.53 -1.23 -7.28
N ILE A 186 4.78 -2.00 -6.49
CA ILE A 186 3.83 -1.46 -5.52
C ILE A 186 4.55 -0.66 -4.44
N ASP A 187 5.62 -1.22 -3.86
CA ASP A 187 6.42 -0.50 -2.86
C ASP A 187 7.03 0.79 -3.44
N GLN A 188 7.54 0.77 -4.68
CA GLN A 188 8.06 1.97 -5.33
C GLN A 188 6.99 3.05 -5.50
N GLU A 189 5.77 2.69 -5.92
CA GLU A 189 4.69 3.66 -6.09
C GLU A 189 4.22 4.23 -4.74
N LEU A 190 4.04 3.39 -3.73
CA LEU A 190 3.69 3.82 -2.38
C LEU A 190 4.77 4.76 -1.80
N PHE A 191 6.05 4.48 -2.05
CA PHE A 191 7.14 5.37 -1.68
C PHE A 191 7.14 6.70 -2.44
N SER A 192 6.81 6.67 -3.73
CA SER A 192 6.66 7.88 -4.56
C SER A 192 5.52 8.77 -4.06
N GLU A 193 4.36 8.18 -3.74
CA GLU A 193 3.25 8.90 -3.12
C GLU A 193 3.65 9.46 -1.75
N LEU A 194 4.32 8.68 -0.90
CA LEU A 194 4.83 9.14 0.38
C LEU A 194 5.74 10.36 0.24
N THR A 195 6.69 10.29 -0.69
CA THR A 195 7.62 11.40 -0.98
C THR A 195 6.84 12.64 -1.45
N ARG A 196 5.82 12.44 -2.29
CA ARG A 196 4.95 13.53 -2.75
C ARG A 196 4.14 14.14 -1.60
N GLN A 197 3.62 13.32 -0.69
CA GLN A 197 2.90 13.77 0.51
C GLN A 197 3.77 14.53 1.50
N THR A 198 5.06 14.22 1.61
CA THR A 198 5.97 14.91 2.53
C THR A 198 6.65 16.13 1.91
N SER A 199 6.91 16.11 0.61
CA SER A 199 7.78 17.12 -0.03
C SER A 199 7.06 18.03 -1.03
N VAL A 200 5.96 17.58 -1.63
CA VAL A 200 5.26 18.33 -2.69
C VAL A 200 3.93 18.89 -2.21
N TYR A 201 3.08 18.09 -1.57
CA TYR A 201 1.78 18.57 -1.10
C TYR A 201 1.88 19.65 -0.02
N PRO A 202 2.79 19.58 0.97
CA PRO A 202 2.88 20.60 2.01
C PRO A 202 3.14 22.01 1.49
N PRO A 203 4.14 22.27 0.63
CA PRO A 203 4.33 23.62 0.09
C PRO A 203 3.18 24.09 -0.81
N LEU A 204 2.51 23.19 -1.54
CA LEU A 204 1.33 23.54 -2.34
C LEU A 204 0.14 23.94 -1.46
N ILE A 205 -0.17 23.14 -0.43
CA ILE A 205 -1.22 23.41 0.55
C ILE A 205 -0.91 24.72 1.28
N PHE A 206 0.31 24.90 1.77
CA PHE A 206 0.75 26.12 2.44
C PHE A 206 0.54 27.34 1.54
N SER A 207 0.99 27.28 0.28
CA SER A 207 0.87 28.38 -0.67
C SER A 207 -0.60 28.71 -0.97
N PHE A 208 -1.43 27.69 -1.17
CA PHE A 208 -2.86 27.88 -1.41
C PHE A 208 -3.56 28.53 -0.21
N ILE A 209 -3.36 28.01 1.00
CA ILE A 209 -3.96 28.59 2.21
C ILE A 209 -3.42 30.00 2.45
N LEU A 210 -2.12 30.24 2.19
CA LEU A 210 -1.52 31.56 2.32
C LEU A 210 -2.20 32.58 1.39
N ILE A 211 -2.47 32.21 0.13
CA ILE A 211 -3.18 33.10 -0.81
C ILE A 211 -4.58 33.43 -0.30
N VAL A 212 -5.33 32.43 0.16
CA VAL A 212 -6.68 32.62 0.72
C VAL A 212 -6.64 33.51 1.96
N PHE A 213 -5.69 33.26 2.87
CA PHE A 213 -5.52 34.04 4.09
C PHE A 213 -5.04 35.47 3.78
N LEU A 214 -4.19 35.67 2.79
CA LEU A 214 -3.77 36.99 2.34
C LEU A 214 -4.94 37.80 1.81
N PHE A 215 -5.82 37.17 1.02
CA PHE A 215 -7.02 37.81 0.51
C PHE A 215 -7.98 38.21 1.65
N GLN A 216 -8.18 37.31 2.61
CA GLN A 216 -9.08 37.53 3.74
C GLN A 216 -8.51 38.53 4.75
N THR A 217 -7.28 38.33 5.23
CA THR A 217 -6.67 39.12 6.32
C THR A 217 -6.11 40.44 5.84
N ARG A 218 -5.79 40.55 4.53
CA ARG A 218 -5.08 41.68 3.92
C ARG A 218 -3.75 42.01 4.60
N SER A 219 -3.14 41.03 5.26
CA SER A 219 -1.93 41.17 6.06
C SER A 219 -1.04 39.94 5.90
N LEU A 220 0.16 40.12 5.33
CA LEU A 220 1.15 39.05 5.20
C LEU A 220 1.57 38.53 6.56
N LYS A 221 1.82 39.42 7.53
CA LYS A 221 2.17 39.04 8.90
C LYS A 221 1.06 38.20 9.55
N GLY A 222 -0.20 38.63 9.45
CA GLY A 222 -1.35 37.90 10.03
C GLY A 222 -1.54 36.52 9.39
N SER A 223 -1.40 36.44 8.07
CA SER A 223 -1.51 35.19 7.32
C SER A 223 -0.39 34.22 7.66
N LEU A 224 0.86 34.69 7.65
CA LEU A 224 2.03 33.86 7.98
C LEU A 224 2.01 33.39 9.43
N LEU A 225 1.64 34.24 10.40
CA LEU A 225 1.53 33.81 11.80
C LEU A 225 0.49 32.71 11.98
N SER A 226 -0.62 32.77 11.24
CA SER A 226 -1.67 31.75 11.30
C SER A 226 -1.23 30.41 10.70
N LEU A 227 -0.27 30.43 9.77
CA LEU A 227 0.22 29.24 9.07
C LEU A 227 1.52 28.66 9.65
N ILE A 228 2.41 29.49 10.18
CA ILE A 228 3.70 29.02 10.70
C ILE A 228 3.52 28.19 11.97
N ILE A 229 2.51 28.49 12.77
CA ILE A 229 2.22 27.76 14.01
C ILE A 229 1.92 26.27 13.75
N PRO A 230 0.97 25.89 12.88
CA PRO A 230 0.77 24.49 12.56
C PRO A 230 1.97 23.83 11.87
N VAL A 231 2.78 24.57 11.12
CA VAL A 231 4.06 24.05 10.58
C VAL A 231 5.03 23.72 11.71
N MET A 232 5.21 24.62 12.68
CA MET A 232 6.07 24.41 13.84
C MET A 232 5.59 23.24 14.70
N ALA A 233 4.28 23.15 14.94
CA ALA A 233 3.68 22.03 15.65
C ALA A 233 3.89 20.71 14.90
N SER A 234 3.67 20.68 13.59
CA SER A 234 3.89 19.48 12.76
C SER A 234 5.32 18.97 12.85
N ILE A 235 6.31 19.86 12.70
CA ILE A 235 7.73 19.50 12.78
C ILE A 235 8.10 19.03 14.19
N THR A 236 7.53 19.64 15.24
CA THR A 236 7.74 19.23 16.64
C THR A 236 7.18 17.83 16.89
N ILE A 237 5.95 17.56 16.46
CA ILE A 237 5.32 16.24 16.61
C ILE A 237 6.08 15.17 15.81
N MET A 238 6.54 15.49 14.60
CA MET A 238 7.38 14.57 13.81
C MET A 238 8.72 14.30 14.48
N ALA A 239 9.34 15.30 15.10
CA ALA A 239 10.58 15.11 15.85
C ALA A 239 10.38 14.14 17.02
N ILE A 240 9.27 14.27 17.76
CA ILE A 240 8.92 13.33 18.85
C ILE A 240 8.70 11.93 18.28
N HIS A 241 7.93 11.81 17.19
CA HIS A 241 7.65 10.52 16.53
C HIS A 241 8.94 9.79 16.13
N PHE A 242 9.86 10.48 15.45
CA PHE A 242 11.14 9.89 15.03
C PHE A 242 12.08 9.62 16.21
N SER A 243 12.03 10.43 17.28
CA SER A 243 12.84 10.21 18.49
C SER A 243 12.43 8.94 19.24
N LEU A 244 11.17 8.52 19.11
CA LEU A 244 10.67 7.26 19.65
C LEU A 244 11.05 6.04 18.77
N GLY A 245 11.81 6.25 17.69
CA GLY A 245 12.21 5.21 16.75
C GLY A 245 11.11 4.79 15.78
N ASN A 246 10.02 5.54 15.70
CA ASN A 246 8.94 5.27 14.74
C ASN A 246 9.31 5.77 13.34
N PHE A 247 8.54 5.31 12.36
CA PHE A 247 8.75 5.59 10.93
C PHE A 247 7.52 6.28 10.37
N LEU A 248 7.70 7.01 9.28
CA LEU A 248 6.61 7.64 8.56
C LEU A 248 6.06 6.65 7.52
N ASN A 249 4.79 6.29 7.68
CA ASN A 249 4.01 5.47 6.75
C ASN A 249 2.97 6.31 5.98
N ILE A 250 2.31 5.67 5.00
CA ILE A 250 1.34 6.31 4.09
C ILE A 250 0.22 7.07 4.79
N LEU A 251 -0.19 6.64 6.00
CA LEU A 251 -1.19 7.35 6.79
C LEU A 251 -0.56 8.48 7.62
N THR A 252 0.48 8.17 8.40
CA THR A 252 1.11 9.16 9.30
C THR A 252 1.73 10.35 8.56
N ALA A 253 2.12 10.16 7.29
CA ALA A 253 2.57 11.23 6.40
C ALA A 253 1.55 12.36 6.25
N MET A 254 0.26 12.02 6.29
CA MET A 254 -0.85 12.97 6.16
C MET A 254 -0.96 13.93 7.34
N THR A 255 -0.32 13.63 8.49
CA THR A 255 -0.36 14.46 9.70
C THR A 255 0.05 15.91 9.40
N ILE A 256 1.10 16.12 8.60
CA ILE A 256 1.60 17.47 8.28
C ILE A 256 0.48 18.26 7.58
N SER A 257 -0.14 17.65 6.56
CA SER A 257 -1.26 18.24 5.82
C SER A 257 -2.48 18.50 6.71
N TYR A 258 -2.86 17.55 7.56
CA TYR A 258 -3.99 17.72 8.49
C TYR A 258 -3.76 18.87 9.47
N LEU A 259 -2.58 18.94 10.08
CA LEU A 259 -2.25 20.01 11.02
C LEU A 259 -2.20 21.37 10.35
N MET A 260 -1.67 21.48 9.12
CA MET A 260 -1.72 22.73 8.36
C MET A 260 -3.15 23.14 8.02
N ILE A 261 -3.98 22.22 7.51
CA ILE A 261 -5.35 22.54 7.09
C ILE A 261 -6.22 22.91 8.29
N ILE A 262 -6.26 22.05 9.31
CA ILE A 262 -7.15 22.21 10.47
C ILE A 262 -6.58 23.25 11.44
N GLY A 263 -5.29 23.14 11.77
CA GLY A 263 -4.65 23.99 12.77
C GLY A 263 -4.49 25.45 12.34
N SER A 264 -4.37 25.73 11.04
CA SER A 264 -4.28 27.13 10.55
C SER A 264 -5.55 27.94 10.81
N ALA A 265 -6.71 27.28 10.92
CA ALA A 265 -7.97 27.92 11.27
C ALA A 265 -7.93 28.52 12.68
N TYR A 266 -7.24 27.90 13.64
CA TYR A 266 -7.13 28.42 15.01
C TYR A 266 -6.40 29.76 15.04
N GLY A 267 -5.26 29.84 14.34
CA GLY A 267 -4.51 31.08 14.17
C GLY A 267 -5.34 32.16 13.47
N LEU A 268 -6.05 31.80 12.40
CA LEU A 268 -6.90 32.74 11.66
C LEU A 268 -8.05 33.29 12.51
N HIS A 269 -8.76 32.43 13.25
CA HIS A 269 -9.84 32.85 14.15
C HIS A 269 -9.34 33.74 15.28
N PHE A 270 -8.16 33.44 15.81
CA PHE A 270 -7.52 34.29 16.81
C PHE A 270 -7.11 35.65 16.22
N TYR A 271 -6.45 35.68 15.06
CA TYR A 271 -6.10 36.91 14.35
C TYR A 271 -7.33 37.77 14.06
N ASN A 272 -8.40 37.19 13.53
CA ASN A 272 -9.65 37.90 13.28
C ASN A 272 -10.26 38.46 14.58
N GLY A 273 -10.16 37.72 15.69
CA GLY A 273 -10.53 38.22 17.03
C GLY A 273 -9.72 39.46 17.42
N VAL A 274 -8.38 39.42 17.24
CA VAL A 274 -7.50 40.56 17.53
C VAL A 274 -7.89 41.78 16.70
N GLN A 275 -8.20 41.59 15.42
CA GLN A 275 -8.62 42.70 14.55
C GLN A 275 -10.03 43.23 14.86
N PHE A 276 -10.93 42.36 15.31
CA PHE A 276 -12.30 42.73 15.65
C PHE A 276 -12.39 43.49 16.98
N TYR A 277 -11.72 43.00 18.02
CA TYR A 277 -11.71 43.64 19.35
C TYR A 277 -10.65 44.73 19.49
N GLU A 278 -9.77 44.89 18.49
CA GLU A 278 -8.64 45.82 18.50
C GLU A 278 -7.72 45.69 19.72
N ASN A 279 -7.74 44.51 20.35
CA ASN A 279 -7.04 44.25 21.60
C ASN A 279 -6.72 42.76 21.71
N VAL A 280 -5.43 42.45 21.84
CA VAL A 280 -4.93 41.07 21.88
C VAL A 280 -5.44 40.31 23.11
N GLU A 281 -5.50 40.99 24.26
CA GLU A 281 -5.89 40.39 25.53
C GLU A 281 -7.39 40.09 25.58
N ILE A 282 -8.22 41.01 25.07
CA ILE A 282 -9.66 40.78 24.95
C ILE A 282 -9.93 39.65 23.95
N ALA A 283 -9.25 39.66 22.80
CA ALA A 283 -9.37 38.59 21.82
C ALA A 283 -8.97 37.23 22.40
N ALA A 284 -7.88 37.16 23.17
CA ALA A 284 -7.44 35.93 23.81
C ALA A 284 -8.52 35.39 24.75
N LYS A 285 -9.06 36.23 25.64
CA LYS A 285 -10.14 35.83 26.55
C LYS A 285 -11.40 35.38 25.82
N ARG A 286 -11.83 36.11 24.78
CA ARG A 286 -13.08 35.84 24.05
C ARG A 286 -12.97 34.65 23.08
N LYS A 287 -11.79 34.39 22.52
CA LYS A 287 -11.56 33.31 21.54
C LYS A 287 -11.04 32.02 22.16
N PHE A 288 -10.58 32.03 23.41
CA PHE A 288 -10.06 30.84 24.09
C PHE A 288 -11.06 29.69 24.08
N ILE A 289 -12.25 29.89 24.67
CA ILE A 289 -13.26 28.84 24.81
C ILE A 289 -13.75 28.32 23.44
N PRO A 290 -14.14 29.15 22.47
CA PRO A 290 -14.58 28.65 21.16
C PRO A 290 -13.51 27.84 20.41
N ILE A 291 -12.25 28.32 20.42
CA ILE A 291 -11.16 27.60 19.74
C ILE A 291 -10.81 26.32 20.51
N MET A 292 -10.86 26.33 21.85
CA MET A 292 -10.64 25.15 22.68
C MET A 292 -11.69 24.07 22.39
N PHE A 293 -12.98 24.42 22.35
CA PHE A 293 -14.04 23.48 22.01
C PHE A 293 -13.84 22.90 20.60
N SER A 294 -13.54 23.74 19.60
CA SER A 294 -13.23 23.27 18.25
C SER A 294 -12.03 22.31 18.21
N MET A 295 -11.00 22.57 19.01
CA MET A 295 -9.85 21.68 19.16
C MET A 295 -10.26 20.37 19.83
N LEU A 296 -10.98 20.41 20.95
CA LEU A 296 -11.40 19.23 21.70
C LEU A 296 -12.28 18.30 20.88
N THR A 297 -13.27 18.83 20.14
CA THR A 297 -14.13 18.00 19.28
C THR A 297 -13.35 17.33 18.15
N THR A 298 -12.34 18.01 17.61
CA THR A 298 -11.47 17.43 16.54
C THR A 298 -10.53 16.39 17.12
N VAL A 299 -9.92 16.68 18.27
CA VAL A 299 -9.07 15.75 19.02
C VAL A 299 -9.84 14.49 19.41
N ALA A 300 -11.10 14.62 19.87
CA ALA A 300 -11.96 13.47 20.16
C ALA A 300 -12.17 12.57 18.95
N GLY A 301 -12.42 13.18 17.78
CA GLY A 301 -12.52 12.46 16.50
C GLY A 301 -11.26 11.65 16.18
N PHE A 302 -10.08 12.27 16.20
CA PHE A 302 -8.82 11.55 15.90
C PHE A 302 -8.39 10.58 17.01
N THR A 303 -8.67 10.89 18.27
CA THR A 303 -8.34 10.03 19.43
C THR A 303 -9.14 8.72 19.39
N SER A 304 -10.32 8.72 18.77
CA SER A 304 -11.09 7.48 18.54
C SER A 304 -10.29 6.40 17.77
N PHE A 305 -9.29 6.81 16.98
CA PHE A 305 -8.45 5.88 16.22
C PHE A 305 -7.54 5.02 17.10
N ILE A 306 -7.31 5.41 18.35
CA ILE A 306 -6.52 4.62 19.32
C ILE A 306 -7.17 3.26 19.58
N PHE A 307 -8.50 3.16 19.44
CA PHE A 307 -9.27 1.95 19.68
C PHE A 307 -9.38 1.01 18.48
N LEU A 308 -8.75 1.36 17.34
CA LEU A 308 -8.69 0.50 16.16
C LEU A 308 -7.67 -0.62 16.34
N ASP A 309 -7.68 -1.67 15.54
CA ASP A 309 -6.66 -2.73 15.66
C ASP A 309 -5.38 -2.43 14.86
N ILE A 310 -5.52 -1.59 13.83
CA ILE A 310 -4.45 -1.22 12.90
C ILE A 310 -3.59 -0.09 13.49
N ARG A 311 -2.30 -0.38 13.71
CA ARG A 311 -1.35 0.55 14.35
C ARG A 311 -1.18 1.86 13.59
N ALA A 312 -1.13 1.84 12.26
CA ALA A 312 -0.95 3.05 11.46
C ALA A 312 -2.05 4.10 11.69
N PHE A 313 -3.30 3.66 11.93
CA PHE A 313 -4.39 4.57 12.31
C PHE A 313 -4.23 5.11 13.73
N LYS A 314 -3.81 4.27 14.70
CA LYS A 314 -3.54 4.72 16.08
C LYS A 314 -2.49 5.83 16.09
N GLU A 315 -1.39 5.61 15.38
CA GLU A 315 -0.30 6.57 15.26
C GLU A 315 -0.80 7.87 14.63
N LEU A 316 -1.54 7.81 13.51
CA LEU A 316 -2.15 9.00 12.91
C LEU A 316 -3.05 9.75 13.91
N GLY A 317 -3.90 9.03 14.65
CA GLY A 317 -4.78 9.60 15.66
C GLY A 317 -4.03 10.35 16.77
N ILE A 318 -2.96 9.73 17.29
CA ILE A 318 -2.10 10.34 18.33
C ILE A 318 -1.37 11.56 17.79
N LEU A 319 -0.76 11.47 16.61
CA LEU A 319 0.03 12.54 16.00
C LEU A 319 -0.82 13.77 15.67
N VAL A 320 -1.99 13.57 15.05
CA VAL A 320 -2.89 14.69 14.71
C VAL A 320 -3.48 15.30 15.98
N SER A 321 -3.93 14.47 16.94
CA SER A 321 -4.52 14.97 18.19
C SER A 321 -3.54 15.80 19.02
N SER A 322 -2.34 15.26 19.25
CA SER A 322 -1.27 15.97 19.98
C SER A 322 -0.80 17.22 19.25
N GLY A 323 -0.71 17.17 17.91
CA GLY A 323 -0.38 18.32 17.09
C GLY A 323 -1.41 19.43 17.19
N LEU A 324 -2.71 19.13 17.13
CA LEU A 324 -3.77 20.15 17.26
C LEU A 324 -3.78 20.78 18.66
N ALA A 325 -3.57 19.98 19.71
CA ALA A 325 -3.41 20.50 21.07
C ALA A 325 -2.20 21.43 21.17
N LEU A 326 -1.07 21.07 20.54
CA LEU A 326 0.13 21.93 20.49
C LEU A 326 -0.12 23.22 19.70
N VAL A 327 -0.82 23.16 18.56
CA VAL A 327 -1.24 24.35 17.81
C VAL A 327 -2.07 25.28 18.68
N PHE A 328 -3.07 24.75 19.40
CA PHE A 328 -3.88 25.52 20.32
C PHE A 328 -3.01 26.25 21.38
N VAL A 329 -2.09 25.53 22.02
CA VAL A 329 -1.17 26.10 23.01
C VAL A 329 -0.32 27.21 22.39
N MET A 330 0.25 26.97 21.21
CA MET A 330 1.09 27.96 20.50
C MET A 330 0.27 29.19 20.07
N VAL A 331 -1.00 29.05 19.67
CA VAL A 331 -1.87 30.19 19.35
C VAL A 331 -2.04 31.10 20.56
N PHE A 332 -2.34 30.56 21.73
CA PHE A 332 -2.57 31.38 22.94
C PHE A 332 -1.30 31.78 23.70
N THR A 333 -0.12 31.34 23.26
CA THR A 333 1.18 31.72 23.83
C THR A 333 2.05 32.46 22.80
N PHE A 334 2.61 31.74 21.82
CA PHE A 334 3.46 32.27 20.74
C PHE A 334 2.75 33.36 19.92
N MET A 335 1.55 33.07 19.38
CA MET A 335 0.86 34.04 18.53
C MET A 335 0.46 35.28 19.32
N ARG A 336 0.00 35.08 20.57
CA ARG A 336 -0.38 36.18 21.48
C ARG A 336 0.75 37.18 21.71
N GLU A 337 2.01 36.74 21.84
CA GLU A 337 3.17 37.64 22.01
C GLU A 337 3.52 38.41 20.72
N THR A 338 3.29 37.82 19.54
CA THR A 338 3.80 38.31 18.25
C THR A 338 2.77 39.05 17.40
N VAL A 339 1.48 38.75 17.58
CA VAL A 339 0.37 39.31 16.82
C VAL A 339 0.12 40.76 17.21
N SER A 340 -0.24 41.57 16.23
CA SER A 340 -0.52 43.00 16.41
C SER A 340 -1.79 43.40 15.69
N VAL A 341 -2.45 44.43 16.20
CA VAL A 341 -3.58 45.07 15.50
C VAL A 341 -3.05 45.67 14.20
N SER A 342 -3.75 45.39 13.10
CA SER A 342 -3.42 45.84 11.75
C SER A 342 -4.35 46.99 11.38
N SER A 343 -3.84 47.99 10.65
CA SER A 343 -4.65 49.07 10.09
C SER A 343 -5.62 48.56 9.01
N LYS A 344 -5.24 47.49 8.30
CA LYS A 344 -6.10 46.84 7.31
C LYS A 344 -6.96 45.79 8.01
N LYS A 345 -8.28 46.02 8.03
CA LYS A 345 -9.27 45.09 8.56
C LYS A 345 -9.47 43.88 7.64
N PRO A 346 -9.75 42.69 8.20
CA PRO A 346 -10.12 41.52 7.41
C PRO A 346 -11.35 41.80 6.53
N ARG A 347 -11.37 41.23 5.33
CA ARG A 347 -12.53 41.26 4.43
C ARG A 347 -13.55 40.20 4.83
N SER A 348 -14.82 40.59 4.86
CA SER A 348 -15.93 39.64 4.79
C SER A 348 -16.16 39.28 3.32
N LEU A 349 -16.28 38.00 3.01
CA LEU A 349 -16.74 37.54 1.69
C LEU A 349 -18.25 37.74 1.48
N GLY A 350 -18.97 38.18 2.53
CA GLY A 350 -20.42 38.36 2.52
C GLY A 350 -21.16 37.01 2.59
N VAL A 351 -22.28 36.98 3.31
CA VAL A 351 -23.26 35.89 3.23
C VAL A 351 -24.54 36.52 2.70
N VAL A 352 -25.04 36.04 1.56
CA VAL A 352 -26.29 36.52 0.95
C VAL A 352 -27.43 35.60 1.41
N TYR A 353 -28.43 36.16 2.07
CA TYR A 353 -29.63 35.41 2.44
C TYR A 353 -30.56 35.30 1.22
N LEU A 354 -30.71 34.08 0.70
CA LEU A 354 -31.53 33.78 -0.49
C LEU A 354 -33.02 33.54 -0.18
N GLY A 355 -33.47 33.80 1.06
CA GLY A 355 -34.87 33.69 1.46
C GLY A 355 -35.24 32.35 2.12
N GLY A 356 -36.33 32.36 2.91
CA GLY A 356 -36.77 31.22 3.72
C GLY A 356 -37.28 30.03 2.90
N LYS A 357 -37.83 30.27 1.70
CA LYS A 357 -38.22 29.19 0.77
C LYS A 357 -37.00 28.39 0.31
N PHE A 358 -35.91 29.08 -0.01
CA PHE A 358 -34.65 28.45 -0.41
C PHE A 358 -34.03 27.65 0.74
N ALA A 359 -34.05 28.20 1.97
CA ALA A 359 -33.60 27.48 3.15
C ALA A 359 -34.43 26.21 3.43
N LYS A 360 -35.77 26.28 3.30
CA LYS A 360 -36.65 25.10 3.44
C LYS A 360 -36.40 24.06 2.34
N ALA A 361 -36.13 24.49 1.11
CA ALA A 361 -35.77 23.57 0.03
C ALA A 361 -34.46 22.84 0.33
N ILE A 362 -33.41 23.55 0.77
CA ILE A 362 -32.14 22.93 1.20
C ILE A 362 -32.38 21.93 2.34
N LEU A 363 -33.16 22.31 3.36
CA LEU A 363 -33.47 21.44 4.48
C LEU A 363 -34.19 20.16 4.02
N PHE A 364 -35.20 20.30 3.15
CA PHE A 364 -35.90 19.16 2.56
C PHE A 364 -34.93 18.23 1.82
N PHE A 365 -34.07 18.76 0.95
CA PHE A 365 -33.06 17.96 0.24
C PHE A 365 -32.08 17.27 1.19
N MET A 366 -31.63 17.94 2.26
CA MET A 366 -30.74 17.34 3.26
C MET A 366 -31.41 16.20 4.02
N ILE A 367 -32.70 16.34 4.39
CA ILE A 367 -33.47 15.28 5.02
C ILE A 367 -33.63 14.10 4.06
N VAL A 368 -34.02 14.35 2.81
CA VAL A 368 -34.16 13.31 1.79
C VAL A 368 -32.84 12.57 1.58
N ILE A 369 -31.72 13.29 1.40
CA ILE A 369 -30.39 12.67 1.25
C ILE A 369 -30.04 11.83 2.48
N THR A 370 -30.32 12.33 3.69
CA THR A 370 -30.06 11.58 4.94
C THR A 370 -30.87 10.29 4.99
N LEU A 371 -32.16 10.34 4.65
CA LEU A 371 -33.06 9.16 4.65
C LEU A 371 -32.73 8.16 3.54
N VAL A 372 -32.26 8.63 2.39
CA VAL A 372 -31.87 7.77 1.26
C VAL A 372 -30.45 7.21 1.43
N SER A 373 -29.60 7.85 2.23
CA SER A 373 -28.19 7.45 2.41
C SER A 373 -27.98 5.98 2.81
N PRO A 374 -28.78 5.34 3.69
CA PRO A 374 -28.58 3.93 4.04
C PRO A 374 -28.75 2.99 2.85
N PHE A 375 -29.66 3.33 1.92
CA PHE A 375 -29.87 2.55 0.70
C PHE A 375 -28.70 2.69 -0.28
N ILE A 376 -28.06 3.87 -0.34
CA ILE A 376 -26.88 4.11 -1.17
C ILE A 376 -25.65 3.42 -0.57
N LEU A 377 -25.48 3.51 0.76
CA LEU A 377 -24.34 2.95 1.48
C LEU A 377 -24.24 1.42 1.33
N ARG A 378 -25.37 0.72 1.13
CA ARG A 378 -25.38 -0.73 0.87
C ARG A 378 -24.58 -1.14 -0.37
N ASN A 379 -24.41 -0.23 -1.35
CA ASN A 379 -23.72 -0.51 -2.60
C ASN A 379 -22.21 -0.21 -2.54
N ILE A 380 -21.68 0.17 -1.38
CA ILE A 380 -20.23 0.38 -1.22
C ILE A 380 -19.56 -0.99 -1.18
N GLU A 381 -18.74 -1.28 -2.19
CA GLU A 381 -17.84 -2.44 -2.17
C GLU A 381 -16.77 -2.24 -1.09
N ILE A 382 -16.82 -3.08 -0.07
CA ILE A 382 -15.85 -3.08 1.03
C ILE A 382 -14.71 -4.02 0.64
N GLY A 383 -13.60 -3.45 0.19
CA GLY A 383 -12.38 -4.21 -0.09
C GLY A 383 -11.33 -3.41 -0.85
N THR A 384 -10.14 -3.29 -0.27
CA THR A 384 -8.96 -2.85 -1.00
C THR A 384 -8.22 -4.07 -1.56
N THR A 385 -7.87 -4.00 -2.83
CA THR A 385 -6.84 -4.85 -3.44
C THR A 385 -5.59 -4.02 -3.67
N GLY A 386 -4.42 -4.64 -3.83
CA GLY A 386 -3.19 -3.92 -4.17
C GLY A 386 -3.33 -3.00 -5.39
N LEU A 387 -4.19 -3.34 -6.35
CA LEU A 387 -4.47 -2.55 -7.54
C LEU A 387 -5.32 -1.30 -7.28
N ASN A 388 -6.09 -1.27 -6.19
CA ASN A 388 -6.97 -0.15 -5.88
C ASN A 388 -6.21 1.12 -5.48
N TYR A 389 -4.95 0.99 -5.06
CA TYR A 389 -4.07 2.13 -4.79
C TYR A 389 -3.65 2.89 -6.06
N PHE A 390 -3.81 2.30 -7.24
CA PHE A 390 -3.32 2.88 -8.49
C PHE A 390 -4.40 3.59 -9.29
N ARG A 391 -4.02 4.67 -9.98
CA ARG A 391 -4.90 5.38 -10.93
C ARG A 391 -5.44 4.40 -11.98
N LYS A 392 -6.70 4.56 -12.39
CA LYS A 392 -7.33 3.70 -13.41
C LYS A 392 -6.54 3.64 -14.73
N SER A 393 -5.83 4.71 -15.07
CA SER A 393 -5.00 4.85 -16.27
C SER A 393 -3.51 4.48 -16.06
N SER A 394 -3.15 3.82 -14.95
CA SER A 394 -1.77 3.44 -14.67
C SER A 394 -1.35 2.22 -15.49
N GLU A 395 -0.07 2.19 -15.85
CA GLU A 395 0.58 1.06 -16.56
C GLU A 395 0.34 -0.27 -15.83
N ILE A 396 0.40 -0.29 -14.50
CA ILE A 396 0.16 -1.50 -13.71
C ILE A 396 -1.28 -2.02 -13.82
N ARG A 397 -2.28 -1.13 -13.92
CA ARG A 397 -3.68 -1.54 -14.11
C ARG A 397 -3.94 -2.07 -15.51
N GLU A 398 -3.32 -1.45 -16.52
CA GLU A 398 -3.35 -1.98 -17.89
C GLU A 398 -2.72 -3.37 -17.95
N ALA A 399 -1.51 -3.52 -17.41
CA ALA A 399 -0.78 -4.77 -17.40
C ALA A 399 -1.53 -5.88 -16.64
N TYR A 400 -2.15 -5.55 -15.50
CA TYR A 400 -3.00 -6.51 -14.78
C TYR A 400 -4.26 -6.89 -15.57
N GLY A 401 -4.85 -5.95 -16.31
CA GLY A 401 -5.96 -6.22 -17.22
C GLY A 401 -5.59 -7.21 -18.31
N ILE A 402 -4.41 -7.05 -18.92
CA ILE A 402 -3.87 -7.99 -19.93
C ILE A 402 -3.59 -9.35 -19.29
N LEU A 403 -2.89 -9.39 -18.16
CA LEU A 403 -2.60 -10.62 -17.42
C LEU A 403 -3.87 -11.40 -17.07
N SER A 404 -4.87 -10.72 -16.52
CA SER A 404 -6.18 -11.27 -16.19
C SER A 404 -6.89 -11.87 -17.41
N LYS A 405 -6.84 -11.18 -18.56
CA LYS A 405 -7.60 -11.55 -19.75
C LYS A 405 -6.90 -12.61 -20.60
N GLU A 406 -5.61 -12.43 -20.85
CA GLU A 406 -4.84 -13.21 -21.82
C GLU A 406 -4.10 -14.40 -21.19
N PHE A 407 -3.64 -14.26 -19.93
CA PHE A 407 -2.93 -15.32 -19.20
C PHE A 407 -3.80 -16.02 -18.15
N HIS A 408 -5.05 -15.56 -17.96
CA HIS A 408 -5.89 -15.93 -16.81
C HIS A 408 -5.15 -15.77 -15.48
N PHE A 409 -4.19 -14.85 -15.43
CA PHE A 409 -3.33 -14.63 -14.28
C PHE A 409 -4.13 -13.98 -13.16
N ARG A 410 -3.96 -14.54 -11.97
CA ARG A 410 -4.62 -14.14 -10.72
C ARG A 410 -3.60 -14.28 -9.60
N GLU A 411 -3.77 -13.52 -8.51
CA GLU A 411 -2.87 -13.66 -7.35
C GLU A 411 -2.85 -15.12 -6.89
N PRO A 412 -1.68 -15.78 -6.88
CA PRO A 412 -1.60 -17.20 -6.61
C PRO A 412 -1.70 -17.50 -5.12
N VAL A 413 -2.41 -18.58 -4.80
CA VAL A 413 -2.32 -19.25 -3.49
C VAL A 413 -1.25 -20.32 -3.57
N TYR A 414 -0.27 -20.26 -2.68
CA TYR A 414 0.78 -21.27 -2.56
C TYR A 414 0.38 -22.32 -1.54
N LEU A 415 0.36 -23.57 -1.97
CA LEU A 415 0.26 -24.73 -1.09
C LEU A 415 1.64 -25.39 -1.00
N VAL A 416 2.27 -25.32 0.18
CA VAL A 416 3.53 -26.00 0.45
C VAL A 416 3.26 -27.28 1.21
N LEU A 417 3.77 -28.40 0.71
CA LEU A 417 3.71 -29.72 1.31
C LEU A 417 5.11 -30.15 1.76
N GLU A 418 5.22 -30.58 3.00
CA GLU A 418 6.44 -31.04 3.65
C GLU A 418 6.25 -32.45 4.19
N LYS A 419 7.30 -33.26 4.08
CA LYS A 419 7.32 -34.65 4.53
C LYS A 419 8.68 -34.95 5.18
N GLU A 420 8.68 -35.65 6.31
CA GLU A 420 9.93 -36.04 6.98
C GLU A 420 10.78 -36.97 6.10
N LYS A 421 10.10 -37.94 5.47
CA LYS A 421 10.67 -38.87 4.50
C LYS A 421 10.76 -38.23 3.12
N PRO A 422 11.77 -38.57 2.30
CA PRO A 422 11.84 -38.15 0.91
C PRO A 422 10.54 -38.46 0.15
N PHE A 423 10.11 -37.52 -0.69
CA PHE A 423 9.07 -37.79 -1.67
C PHE A 423 9.54 -38.86 -2.66
N THR A 424 8.62 -39.76 -3.00
CA THR A 424 8.81 -40.94 -3.86
C THR A 424 7.97 -40.81 -5.11
N ALA A 425 8.19 -41.69 -6.10
CA ALA A 425 7.35 -41.74 -7.30
C ALA A 425 5.88 -42.09 -7.01
N LEU A 426 5.59 -42.77 -5.88
CA LEU A 426 4.21 -43.03 -5.45
C LEU A 426 3.50 -41.74 -5.01
N ASP A 427 4.26 -40.76 -4.51
CA ASP A 427 3.69 -39.48 -4.10
C ASP A 427 3.19 -38.70 -5.33
N ASN A 428 3.78 -38.84 -6.53
CA ASN A 428 3.26 -38.22 -7.77
C ASN A 428 1.77 -38.52 -8.00
N LYS A 429 1.33 -39.78 -7.83
CA LYS A 429 -0.09 -40.15 -7.99
C LYS A 429 -0.98 -39.48 -6.95
N LYS A 430 -0.53 -39.42 -5.70
CA LYS A 430 -1.25 -38.74 -4.60
C LYS A 430 -1.36 -37.23 -4.88
N LEU A 431 -0.28 -36.62 -5.36
CA LEU A 431 -0.28 -35.19 -5.70
C LEU A 431 -1.24 -34.90 -6.87
N ALA A 432 -1.26 -35.74 -7.90
CA ALA A 432 -2.23 -35.61 -9.00
C ALA A 432 -3.68 -35.67 -8.50
N GLU A 433 -3.97 -36.57 -7.56
CA GLU A 433 -5.29 -36.68 -6.94
C GLU A 433 -5.65 -35.45 -6.09
N ILE A 434 -4.70 -34.94 -5.29
CA ILE A 434 -4.86 -33.71 -4.52
C ILE A 434 -5.17 -32.54 -5.45
N MET A 435 -4.39 -32.37 -6.52
CA MET A 435 -4.61 -31.31 -7.52
C MET A 435 -6.02 -31.41 -8.11
N LYS A 436 -6.44 -32.60 -8.57
CA LYS A 436 -7.77 -32.83 -9.14
C LYS A 436 -8.91 -32.56 -8.15
N ASN A 437 -8.71 -32.84 -6.86
CA ASN A 437 -9.73 -32.58 -5.84
C ASN A 437 -9.80 -31.10 -5.47
N ILE A 438 -8.67 -30.39 -5.43
CA ILE A 438 -8.64 -28.94 -5.22
C ILE A 438 -9.27 -28.20 -6.41
N GLU A 439 -9.02 -28.64 -7.65
CA GLU A 439 -9.64 -28.06 -8.86
C GLU A 439 -11.17 -28.24 -8.92
N LYS A 440 -11.76 -29.13 -8.11
CA LYS A 440 -13.22 -29.27 -8.00
C LYS A 440 -13.85 -28.26 -7.04
N ILE A 441 -13.07 -27.57 -6.23
CA ILE A 441 -13.58 -26.54 -5.32
C ILE A 441 -14.10 -25.37 -6.16
N GLU A 442 -15.33 -24.93 -5.88
CA GLU A 442 -15.91 -23.77 -6.54
C GLU A 442 -15.03 -22.53 -6.29
N GLY A 443 -14.63 -21.86 -7.38
CA GLY A 443 -13.73 -20.70 -7.29
C GLY A 443 -12.23 -21.02 -7.44
N VAL A 444 -11.84 -22.29 -7.60
CA VAL A 444 -10.49 -22.67 -8.05
C VAL A 444 -10.49 -22.79 -9.57
N SER A 445 -9.56 -22.11 -10.26
CA SER A 445 -9.45 -22.17 -11.72
C SER A 445 -8.49 -23.25 -12.21
N LYS A 446 -7.31 -23.38 -11.58
CA LYS A 446 -6.27 -24.35 -11.95
C LYS A 446 -5.30 -24.57 -10.80
N VAL A 447 -4.78 -25.79 -10.66
CA VAL A 447 -3.65 -26.09 -9.79
C VAL A 447 -2.43 -26.46 -10.63
N SER A 448 -1.32 -25.74 -10.45
CA SER A 448 -0.08 -25.94 -11.20
C SER A 448 0.99 -26.61 -10.34
N PHE A 449 1.43 -27.78 -10.78
CA PHE A 449 2.61 -28.51 -10.32
C PHE A 449 3.03 -29.48 -11.43
N PRO A 450 4.32 -29.64 -11.75
CA PRO A 450 4.79 -30.52 -12.82
C PRO A 450 4.74 -32.01 -12.40
N VAL A 451 3.53 -32.51 -12.16
CA VAL A 451 3.25 -33.85 -11.62
C VAL A 451 3.66 -34.98 -12.57
N ASP A 452 3.76 -34.70 -13.87
CA ASP A 452 4.19 -35.66 -14.89
C ASP A 452 5.68 -36.02 -14.78
N ILE A 453 6.48 -35.20 -14.09
CA ILE A 453 7.88 -35.49 -13.83
C ILE A 453 7.99 -36.25 -12.49
N PRO A 454 8.61 -37.44 -12.45
CA PRO A 454 8.84 -38.12 -11.18
C PRO A 454 9.59 -37.24 -10.18
N ILE A 455 9.09 -37.10 -8.94
CA ILE A 455 9.70 -36.22 -7.92
C ILE A 455 11.19 -36.53 -7.66
N PRO A 456 11.65 -37.80 -7.61
CA PRO A 456 13.07 -38.11 -7.51
C PRO A 456 13.90 -37.53 -8.68
N LEU A 457 13.35 -37.55 -9.89
CA LEU A 457 14.02 -36.97 -11.07
C LEU A 457 14.05 -35.45 -10.98
N MET A 458 12.94 -34.81 -10.59
CA MET A 458 12.91 -33.36 -10.37
C MET A 458 13.99 -32.90 -9.39
N ARG A 459 14.23 -33.66 -8.31
CA ARG A 459 15.29 -33.37 -7.33
C ARG A 459 16.70 -33.43 -7.90
N ILE A 460 16.95 -34.32 -8.86
CA ILE A 460 18.24 -34.40 -9.54
C ILE A 460 18.40 -33.20 -10.48
N LEU A 461 17.35 -32.89 -11.24
CA LEU A 461 17.35 -31.85 -12.26
C LEU A 461 17.31 -30.42 -11.69
N VAL A 462 16.84 -30.21 -10.46
CA VAL A 462 16.67 -28.89 -9.82
C VAL A 462 17.95 -28.04 -9.80
N LYS A 463 19.13 -28.69 -9.79
CA LYS A 463 20.42 -28.00 -9.83
C LYS A 463 20.62 -27.24 -11.14
N ASN A 464 20.18 -27.85 -12.25
CA ASN A 464 20.43 -27.36 -13.62
C ASN A 464 19.15 -26.83 -14.29
N GLN A 465 18.00 -26.90 -13.63
CA GLN A 465 16.70 -26.47 -14.15
C GLN A 465 16.09 -25.41 -13.23
N PRO A 466 16.28 -24.11 -13.53
CA PRO A 466 15.75 -23.00 -12.74
C PRO A 466 14.24 -23.09 -12.51
N PHE A 467 13.47 -23.53 -13.51
CA PHE A 467 12.03 -23.75 -13.43
C PHE A 467 11.64 -24.67 -12.25
N LEU A 468 12.37 -25.77 -12.05
CA LEU A 468 12.07 -26.73 -10.99
C LEU A 468 12.35 -26.20 -9.58
N ARG A 469 13.21 -25.18 -9.44
CA ARG A 469 13.50 -24.54 -8.13
C ARG A 469 12.26 -23.84 -7.56
N PHE A 470 11.32 -23.44 -8.42
CA PHE A 470 10.07 -22.80 -8.01
C PHE A 470 9.10 -23.78 -7.31
N PHE A 471 9.18 -25.07 -7.65
CA PHE A 471 8.29 -26.11 -7.16
C PHE A 471 8.93 -27.01 -6.08
N ILE A 472 10.26 -27.12 -6.05
CA ILE A 472 10.95 -28.03 -5.12
C ILE A 472 12.12 -27.34 -4.43
N LYS A 473 12.11 -27.38 -3.08
CA LYS A 473 13.27 -27.06 -2.26
C LYS A 473 13.44 -28.07 -1.13
N GLY A 474 14.55 -28.82 -1.14
CA GLY A 474 14.85 -29.79 -0.08
C GLY A 474 13.73 -30.81 0.11
N LYS A 475 13.07 -30.76 1.28
CA LYS A 475 11.93 -31.62 1.65
C LYS A 475 10.56 -30.96 1.47
N ALA A 476 10.50 -29.80 0.81
CA ALA A 476 9.28 -29.06 0.53
C ALA A 476 8.94 -29.13 -0.96
N LEU A 477 7.66 -29.34 -1.26
CA LEU A 477 7.06 -29.17 -2.58
C LEU A 477 6.08 -28.00 -2.51
N ARG A 478 6.01 -27.21 -3.57
CA ARG A 478 5.06 -26.11 -3.69
C ARG A 478 4.16 -26.32 -4.88
N MET A 479 2.86 -26.15 -4.67
CA MET A 479 1.85 -26.05 -5.71
C MET A 479 1.33 -24.61 -5.77
N ILE A 480 0.93 -24.21 -6.97
CA ILE A 480 0.31 -22.91 -7.23
C ILE A 480 -1.17 -23.15 -7.49
N ILE A 481 -2.04 -22.54 -6.71
CA ILE A 481 -3.49 -22.63 -6.83
C ILE A 481 -3.97 -21.27 -7.33
N ASN A 482 -4.51 -21.25 -8.54
CA ASN A 482 -5.08 -20.06 -9.14
C ASN A 482 -6.58 -20.02 -8.82
N LEU A 483 -7.07 -18.88 -8.35
CA LEU A 483 -8.49 -18.67 -8.02
C LEU A 483 -9.23 -17.97 -9.17
N THR A 484 -10.53 -18.16 -9.30
CA THR A 484 -11.40 -17.33 -10.16
C THR A 484 -11.66 -15.98 -9.48
N PRO A 485 -12.20 -14.95 -10.19
CA PRO A 485 -12.62 -13.70 -9.57
C PRO A 485 -13.58 -13.90 -8.39
N GLU A 486 -14.52 -14.83 -8.51
CA GLU A 486 -15.46 -15.20 -7.45
C GLU A 486 -14.75 -15.94 -6.31
N GLY A 487 -13.78 -16.80 -6.64
CA GLY A 487 -12.97 -17.53 -5.66
C GLY A 487 -12.09 -16.62 -4.80
N VAL A 488 -11.62 -15.49 -5.33
CA VAL A 488 -10.89 -14.47 -4.54
C VAL A 488 -11.76 -13.94 -3.40
N ALA A 489 -13.06 -13.71 -3.64
CA ALA A 489 -13.98 -13.24 -2.60
C ALA A 489 -14.24 -14.32 -1.52
N LYS A 490 -14.11 -15.60 -1.87
CA LYS A 490 -14.27 -16.76 -0.99
C LYS A 490 -12.93 -17.38 -0.54
N ALA A 491 -11.83 -16.63 -0.58
CA ALA A 491 -10.50 -17.21 -0.40
C ALA A 491 -10.31 -17.96 0.94
N GLU A 492 -10.86 -17.45 2.06
CA GLU A 492 -10.80 -18.13 3.36
C GLU A 492 -11.61 -19.43 3.37
N GLU A 493 -12.80 -19.46 2.77
CA GLU A 493 -13.60 -20.70 2.62
C GLU A 493 -12.83 -21.76 1.81
N ILE A 494 -12.20 -21.34 0.71
CA ILE A 494 -11.37 -22.22 -0.13
C ILE A 494 -10.16 -22.75 0.66
N LYS A 495 -9.54 -21.94 1.52
CA LYS A 495 -8.42 -22.37 2.39
C LYS A 495 -8.85 -23.43 3.39
N GLU A 496 -10.05 -23.31 3.96
CA GLU A 496 -10.63 -24.34 4.83
C GLU A 496 -10.91 -25.64 4.05
N ASP A 497 -11.46 -25.55 2.85
CA ASP A 497 -11.77 -26.72 2.04
C ASP A 497 -10.51 -27.46 1.55
N ILE A 498 -9.46 -26.71 1.16
CA ILE A 498 -8.14 -27.29 0.88
C ILE A 498 -7.60 -28.01 2.13
N SER A 499 -7.75 -27.41 3.31
CA SER A 499 -7.32 -28.03 4.57
C SER A 499 -8.05 -29.34 4.86
N LYS A 500 -9.36 -29.41 4.61
CA LYS A 500 -10.16 -30.64 4.74
C LYS A 500 -9.71 -31.74 3.77
N ILE A 501 -9.34 -31.38 2.54
CA ILE A 501 -8.79 -32.34 1.56
C ILE A 501 -7.45 -32.88 2.07
N LEU A 502 -6.56 -32.00 2.53
CA LEU A 502 -5.21 -32.36 2.96
C LEU A 502 -5.18 -33.17 4.26
N ALA A 503 -6.17 -33.02 5.14
CA ALA A 503 -6.30 -33.79 6.37
C ALA A 503 -6.35 -35.32 6.15
N LYS A 504 -6.64 -35.78 4.92
CA LYS A 504 -6.64 -37.21 4.53
C LYS A 504 -5.25 -37.75 4.18
N TYR A 505 -4.23 -36.89 4.16
CA TYR A 505 -2.89 -37.22 3.72
C TYR A 505 -1.86 -36.94 4.83
N GLU A 506 -0.82 -37.76 4.90
CA GLU A 506 0.29 -37.61 5.85
C GLU A 506 1.30 -36.55 5.37
N TYR A 507 0.86 -35.30 5.20
CA TYR A 507 1.71 -34.17 4.86
C TYR A 507 1.56 -33.05 5.89
N ASN A 508 2.69 -32.47 6.30
CA ASN A 508 2.66 -31.15 6.91
C ASN A 508 2.43 -30.14 5.79
N TYR A 509 1.48 -29.23 5.96
CA TYR A 509 1.16 -28.27 4.91
C TYR A 509 1.13 -26.83 5.39
N THR A 510 1.35 -25.91 4.47
CA THR A 510 1.24 -24.47 4.71
C THR A 510 0.54 -23.87 3.48
N ILE A 511 -0.59 -23.22 3.71
CA ILE A 511 -1.32 -22.48 2.68
C ILE A 511 -1.03 -21.00 2.91
N ALA A 512 -0.49 -20.34 1.89
CA ALA A 512 -0.07 -18.95 1.97
C ALA A 512 -0.33 -18.21 0.66
N GLY A 513 -0.39 -16.90 0.72
CA GLY A 513 -0.60 -16.05 -0.44
C GLY A 513 -0.96 -14.63 -0.01
N THR A 514 -0.61 -13.65 -0.83
CA THR A 514 -0.94 -12.23 -0.59
C THR A 514 -2.45 -12.00 -0.47
N ILE A 515 -3.24 -12.84 -1.13
CA ILE A 515 -4.70 -12.78 -1.08
C ILE A 515 -5.26 -12.87 0.35
N PHE A 516 -4.70 -13.75 1.20
CA PHE A 516 -5.15 -13.90 2.58
C PHE A 516 -4.78 -12.69 3.43
N VAL A 517 -3.66 -12.05 3.12
CA VAL A 517 -3.24 -10.79 3.74
C VAL A 517 -4.27 -9.69 3.44
N TRP A 518 -4.69 -9.56 2.18
CA TRP A 518 -5.71 -8.58 1.77
C TRP A 518 -7.09 -8.87 2.37
N VAL A 519 -7.53 -10.13 2.38
CA VAL A 519 -8.82 -10.52 3.00
C VAL A 519 -8.81 -10.18 4.49
N LYS A 520 -7.70 -10.48 5.18
CA LYS A 520 -7.51 -10.14 6.60
C LYS A 520 -7.60 -8.63 6.83
N ILE A 521 -6.80 -7.84 6.10
CA ILE A 521 -6.82 -6.36 6.16
C ILE A 521 -8.25 -5.84 5.96
N ASN A 522 -8.97 -6.33 4.96
CA ASN A 522 -10.32 -5.86 4.63
C ASN A 522 -11.34 -6.14 5.74
N SER A 523 -11.32 -7.36 6.30
CA SER A 523 -12.22 -7.75 7.40
C SER A 523 -12.02 -6.90 8.67
N GLU A 524 -10.78 -6.50 8.92
CA GLU A 524 -10.41 -5.75 10.11
C GLU A 524 -10.61 -4.25 9.97
N ILE A 525 -10.38 -3.68 8.78
CA ILE A 525 -10.67 -2.27 8.49
C ILE A 525 -12.15 -1.97 8.75
N LEU A 526 -13.06 -2.81 8.25
CA LEU A 526 -14.50 -2.56 8.37
C LEU A 526 -14.96 -2.53 9.83
N SER A 527 -14.64 -3.59 10.57
CA SER A 527 -15.01 -3.71 11.99
C SER A 527 -14.38 -2.60 12.83
N SER A 528 -13.11 -2.28 12.55
CA SER A 528 -12.39 -1.14 13.13
C SER A 528 -13.14 0.18 12.89
N GLN A 529 -13.48 0.49 11.63
CA GLN A 529 -14.12 1.76 11.28
C GLN A 529 -15.47 1.96 11.97
N ILE A 530 -16.32 0.92 12.03
CA ILE A 530 -17.62 1.00 12.72
C ILE A 530 -17.41 1.31 14.20
N LYS A 531 -16.46 0.62 14.84
CA LYS A 531 -16.14 0.81 16.26
C LYS A 531 -15.61 2.22 16.55
N SER A 532 -14.68 2.71 15.72
CA SER A 532 -14.15 4.08 15.84
C SER A 532 -15.23 5.13 15.68
N LEU A 533 -16.13 4.98 14.71
CA LEU A 533 -17.22 5.94 14.48
C LEU A 533 -18.14 6.06 15.69
N PHE A 534 -18.52 4.93 16.31
CA PHE A 534 -19.35 4.94 17.51
C PHE A 534 -18.64 5.59 18.70
N ILE A 535 -17.34 5.30 18.88
CA ILE A 535 -16.54 5.91 19.96
C ILE A 535 -16.36 7.41 19.73
N ALA A 536 -16.05 7.84 18.51
CA ALA A 536 -15.93 9.25 18.15
C ALA A 536 -17.23 9.99 18.45
N LEU A 537 -18.37 9.40 18.08
CA LEU A 537 -19.68 9.97 18.34
C LEU A 537 -19.92 10.13 19.85
N LEU A 538 -19.69 9.08 20.65
CA LEU A 538 -19.81 9.16 22.12
C LEU A 538 -18.91 10.24 22.73
N LEU A 539 -17.64 10.29 22.34
CA LEU A 539 -16.68 11.29 22.86
C LEU A 539 -17.10 12.71 22.49
N ILE A 540 -17.54 12.95 21.25
CA ILE A 540 -17.98 14.27 20.80
C ILE A 540 -19.27 14.68 21.53
N PHE A 541 -20.26 13.80 21.65
CA PHE A 541 -21.49 14.09 22.38
C PHE A 541 -21.20 14.41 23.86
N ALA A 542 -20.29 13.67 24.51
CA ALA A 542 -19.90 13.93 25.89
C ALA A 542 -19.17 15.27 26.09
N ILE A 543 -18.51 15.81 25.06
CA ILE A 543 -17.86 17.13 25.10
C ILE A 543 -18.86 18.26 24.86
N VAL A 544 -19.91 18.00 24.09
CA VAL A 544 -20.92 19.00 23.70
C VAL A 544 -22.02 19.16 24.76
N LEU A 545 -22.36 18.08 25.47
CA LEU A 545 -23.23 18.07 26.65
C LEU A 545 -22.53 18.77 27.83
#